data_AF-A0A968IKZ3-F1
#
_entry.id   AF-A0A968IKZ3-F1
#
_cell.length_a   1.000
_cell.length_b   1.000
_cell.length_c   1.000
_cell.angle_alpha   90.00
_cell.angle_beta   90.00
_cell.angle_gamma   90.00
#
_symmetry.space_group_name_H-M   'P 1'
#
loop_
_entity.id
_entity.type
_entity.pdbx_description
1 polymer ?
#
loop_
_entity_poly.entity_id
_entity_poly.type
_entity_poly.pdbx_seq_one_letter_code
_entity_poly.pdbx_strand_id
1 'polypeptide(L)'
;MFDEGYVKYQCNWLDAPPFSFEAIQELNRWRDKLYHLGLIGQYNNGIGFGNLSIRCQEDRTCFIISGTKTGGLPALNERHYTKVIDYNWEENYVTCLGPIQASSEALTHAAIYEANPRIDVVIHVHHLDLWRNLMDKVPTTAKNIAYGTPEMAREIIRLCREDNLGETQILVMSGHEEGIITFGRNLDEAGNLLLKYYYLLFVKN
;
A
#
# COMPACT_ATOMS: atom_id res chain seq x y z
N MET A 1 6.25 -15.44 -14.55
CA MET A 1 5.16 -15.90 -13.65
C MET A 1 5.03 -14.81 -12.62
N PHE A 2 3.92 -14.06 -12.61
CA PHE A 2 3.71 -12.97 -11.66
C PHE A 2 3.50 -13.58 -10.28
N ASP A 3 4.52 -13.49 -9.43
CA ASP A 3 4.46 -13.90 -8.03
C ASP A 3 3.90 -12.72 -7.24
N GLU A 4 2.63 -12.36 -7.45
CA GLU A 4 2.01 -11.11 -6.97
C GLU A 4 0.75 -11.41 -6.15
N GLY A 5 0.38 -10.55 -5.20
CA GLY A 5 -0.86 -10.68 -4.41
C GLY A 5 -0.90 -11.86 -3.41
N TYR A 6 0.22 -12.56 -3.22
CA TYR A 6 0.36 -13.61 -2.20
C TYR A 6 1.09 -13.11 -0.96
N VAL A 7 0.62 -13.53 0.22
CA VAL A 7 1.25 -13.24 1.50
C VAL A 7 2.54 -14.05 1.62
N LYS A 8 3.69 -13.37 1.72
CA LYS A 8 5.03 -13.97 1.87
C LYS A 8 5.53 -13.98 3.31
N TYR A 9 4.93 -13.19 4.18
CA TYR A 9 5.23 -13.14 5.61
C TYR A 9 4.43 -14.18 6.40
N GLN A 10 4.91 -14.53 7.59
CA GLN A 10 4.17 -15.34 8.54
C GLN A 10 3.01 -14.50 9.09
N CYS A 11 1.78 -14.90 8.81
CA CYS A 11 0.58 -14.16 9.24
C CYS A 11 -0.05 -14.83 10.45
N ASN A 12 0.05 -14.18 11.61
CA ASN A 12 -0.74 -14.52 12.79
C ASN A 12 -2.08 -13.79 12.71
N TRP A 13 -3.08 -14.46 12.14
CA TRP A 13 -4.41 -13.89 11.97
C TRP A 13 -5.32 -14.26 13.14
N LEU A 14 -5.78 -13.24 13.85
CA LEU A 14 -6.74 -13.34 14.94
C LEU A 14 -8.12 -12.92 14.41
N ASP A 15 -9.06 -13.85 14.43
CA ASP A 15 -10.44 -13.55 14.04
C ASP A 15 -11.06 -12.53 15.01
N ALA A 16 -11.73 -11.53 14.46
CA ALA A 16 -12.40 -10.48 15.22
C ALA A 16 -13.54 -9.86 14.42
N PRO A 17 -14.49 -9.18 15.10
CA PRO A 17 -15.59 -8.49 14.44
C PRO A 17 -15.10 -7.48 13.38
N PRO A 18 -15.90 -7.26 12.31
CA PRO A 18 -15.62 -6.21 11.34
C PRO A 18 -15.63 -4.81 11.99
N PHE A 19 -14.99 -3.86 11.32
CA PHE A 19 -15.05 -2.45 11.72
C PHE A 19 -16.46 -1.87 11.58
N SER A 20 -16.67 -0.65 12.09
CA SER A 20 -17.84 0.13 11.68
C SER A 20 -17.62 0.75 10.29
N PHE A 21 -18.70 1.07 9.60
CA PHE A 21 -18.62 1.77 8.31
C PHE A 21 -17.88 3.10 8.42
N GLU A 22 -18.12 3.86 9.49
CA GLU A 22 -17.48 5.16 9.75
C GLU A 22 -15.96 5.04 9.84
N ALA A 23 -15.45 3.96 10.43
CA ALA A 23 -14.02 3.73 10.56
C ALA A 23 -13.32 3.47 9.21
N ILE A 24 -14.05 2.97 8.21
CA ILE A 24 -13.50 2.65 6.88
C ILE A 24 -14.00 3.58 5.77
N GLN A 25 -14.89 4.52 6.07
CA GLN A 25 -15.58 5.34 5.07
C GLN A 25 -14.59 6.07 4.14
N GLU A 26 -13.58 6.69 4.72
CA GLU A 26 -12.57 7.43 3.95
C GLU A 26 -11.66 6.49 3.13
N LEU A 27 -11.29 5.33 3.68
CA LEU A 27 -10.55 4.30 2.93
C LEU A 27 -11.35 3.86 1.70
N ASN A 28 -12.64 3.55 1.88
CA ASN A 28 -13.54 3.16 0.80
C ASN A 28 -13.68 4.25 -0.26
N ARG A 29 -13.88 5.52 0.15
CA ARG A 29 -14.00 6.66 -0.77
C ARG A 29 -12.82 6.73 -1.74
N TRP A 30 -11.61 6.59 -1.23
CA TRP A 30 -10.40 6.63 -2.06
C TRP A 30 -10.17 5.34 -2.83
N ARG A 31 -10.40 4.19 -2.20
CA ARG A 31 -10.25 2.89 -2.83
C ARG A 31 -11.17 2.72 -4.04
N ASP A 32 -12.43 3.09 -3.89
CA ASP A 32 -13.40 3.01 -4.98
C ASP A 32 -12.99 3.92 -6.12
N LYS A 33 -12.56 5.15 -5.84
CA LYS A 33 -12.04 6.07 -6.87
C LYS A 33 -10.85 5.46 -7.63
N LEU A 34 -9.89 4.87 -6.92
CA LEU A 34 -8.71 4.25 -7.53
C LEU A 34 -9.06 2.97 -8.31
N TYR A 35 -10.03 2.20 -7.85
CA TYR A 35 -10.56 1.04 -8.58
C TYR A 35 -11.20 1.45 -9.91
N HIS A 36 -12.05 2.50 -9.91
CA HIS A 36 -12.67 3.00 -11.14
C HIS A 36 -11.67 3.56 -12.16
N LEU A 37 -10.50 4.03 -11.69
CA LEU A 37 -9.39 4.48 -12.53
C LEU A 37 -8.49 3.33 -13.01
N GLY A 38 -8.75 2.09 -12.60
CA GLY A 38 -7.92 0.92 -12.93
C GLY A 38 -6.58 0.87 -12.19
N LEU A 39 -6.40 1.69 -11.14
CA LEU A 39 -5.18 1.76 -10.32
C LEU A 39 -5.15 0.71 -9.21
N ILE A 40 -6.33 0.19 -8.83
CA ILE A 40 -6.53 -0.96 -7.94
C ILE A 40 -7.43 -1.93 -8.70
N GLY A 41 -7.18 -3.22 -8.61
CA GLY A 41 -7.96 -4.17 -9.41
C GLY A 41 -7.46 -5.60 -9.33
N GLN A 42 -7.69 -6.32 -10.42
CA GLN A 42 -7.28 -7.70 -10.58
C GLN A 42 -6.85 -7.93 -12.03
N TYR A 43 -5.74 -8.65 -12.18
CA TYR A 43 -5.24 -9.10 -13.48
C TYR A 43 -6.08 -10.25 -14.05
N ASN A 44 -5.97 -10.51 -15.36
CA ASN A 44 -6.70 -11.60 -16.03
C ASN A 44 -6.43 -13.00 -15.44
N ASN A 45 -5.32 -13.18 -14.74
CA ASN A 45 -4.97 -14.42 -14.05
C ASN A 45 -5.59 -14.55 -12.64
N GLY A 46 -6.42 -13.60 -12.22
CA GLY A 46 -7.10 -13.59 -10.91
C GLY A 46 -6.27 -13.00 -9.77
N ILE A 47 -5.05 -12.50 -10.02
CA ILE A 47 -4.23 -11.86 -8.98
C ILE A 47 -4.71 -10.43 -8.77
N GLY A 48 -5.12 -10.11 -7.54
CA GLY A 48 -5.49 -8.76 -7.13
C GLY A 48 -4.26 -7.89 -6.86
N PHE A 49 -4.34 -6.61 -7.19
CA PHE A 49 -3.28 -5.63 -6.98
C PHE A 49 -3.82 -4.34 -6.36
N GLY A 50 -2.92 -3.57 -5.76
CA GLY A 50 -3.24 -2.30 -5.11
C GLY A 50 -3.95 -2.49 -3.76
N ASN A 51 -3.58 -1.65 -2.80
CA ASN A 51 -4.09 -1.71 -1.44
C ASN A 51 -3.82 -0.38 -0.71
N LEU A 52 -4.48 -0.18 0.42
CA LEU A 52 -4.38 1.08 1.16
C LEU A 52 -4.59 0.86 2.66
N SER A 53 -3.89 1.66 3.44
CA SER A 53 -3.96 1.63 4.90
C SER A 53 -4.01 3.02 5.52
N ILE A 54 -4.55 3.07 6.74
CA ILE A 54 -4.57 4.25 7.59
C ILE A 54 -4.13 3.88 9.01
N ARG A 55 -3.21 4.66 9.57
CA ARG A 55 -2.71 4.48 10.94
C ARG A 55 -3.81 4.76 11.97
N CYS A 56 -3.85 3.96 13.02
CA CYS A 56 -4.76 4.19 14.13
C CYS A 56 -4.33 5.43 14.94
N GLN A 57 -5.29 6.26 15.31
CA GLN A 57 -5.01 7.52 16.03
C GLN A 57 -4.67 7.28 17.51
N GLU A 58 -5.33 6.33 18.15
CA GLU A 58 -5.12 5.99 19.57
C GLU A 58 -3.81 5.25 19.83
N ASP A 59 -3.36 4.47 18.85
CA ASP A 59 -2.12 3.70 18.90
C ASP A 59 -1.44 3.74 17.53
N ARG A 60 -0.37 4.53 17.44
CA ARG A 60 0.37 4.78 16.20
C ARG A 60 1.18 3.57 15.74
N THR A 61 1.34 2.52 16.55
CA THR A 61 1.95 1.25 16.14
C THR A 61 0.99 0.37 15.35
N CYS A 62 -0.32 0.65 15.44
CA CYS A 62 -1.36 -0.06 14.73
C CYS A 62 -1.83 0.68 13.47
N PHE A 63 -2.36 -0.06 12.49
CA PHE A 63 -3.04 0.52 11.33
C PHE A 63 -4.12 -0.39 10.76
N ILE A 64 -5.12 0.20 10.12
CA ILE A 64 -6.18 -0.51 9.37
C ILE A 64 -5.73 -0.63 7.92
N ILE A 65 -5.82 -1.82 7.33
CA ILE A 65 -5.43 -2.09 5.94
C ILE A 65 -6.49 -2.93 5.24
N SER A 66 -6.64 -2.74 3.92
CA SER A 66 -7.44 -3.64 3.09
C SER A 66 -6.89 -5.06 3.14
N GLY A 67 -7.78 -6.06 3.18
CA GLY A 67 -7.40 -7.46 3.27
C GLY A 67 -6.75 -8.01 2.00
N THR A 68 -6.02 -9.11 2.13
CA THR A 68 -5.46 -9.82 0.96
C THR A 68 -6.57 -10.31 0.02
N LYS A 69 -6.27 -10.40 -1.29
CA LYS A 69 -7.18 -10.86 -2.35
C LYS A 69 -8.47 -10.05 -2.51
N THR A 70 -8.51 -8.81 -2.01
CA THR A 70 -9.66 -7.90 -2.16
C THR A 70 -9.58 -6.97 -3.38
N GLY A 71 -8.42 -6.90 -4.04
CA GLY A 71 -8.16 -5.97 -5.16
C GLY A 71 -9.21 -6.04 -6.29
N GLY A 72 -9.66 -7.24 -6.65
CA GLY A 72 -10.65 -7.45 -7.72
C GLY A 72 -12.10 -7.06 -7.39
N LEU A 73 -12.43 -6.88 -6.11
CA LEU A 73 -13.81 -6.57 -5.69
C LEU A 73 -14.17 -5.12 -6.11
N PRO A 74 -15.32 -4.82 -6.73
CA PRO A 74 -15.63 -3.43 -7.11
C PRO A 74 -15.84 -2.49 -5.93
N ALA A 75 -16.35 -3.01 -4.81
CA ALA A 75 -16.57 -2.26 -3.58
C ALA A 75 -16.15 -3.10 -2.38
N LEU A 76 -15.57 -2.45 -1.36
CA LEU A 76 -15.23 -3.10 -0.10
C LEU A 76 -16.25 -2.73 0.99
N ASN A 77 -16.41 -3.64 1.94
CA ASN A 77 -17.22 -3.44 3.13
C ASN A 77 -16.35 -3.71 4.36
N GLU A 78 -16.93 -3.62 5.54
CA GLU A 78 -16.24 -3.72 6.82
C GLU A 78 -15.55 -5.07 7.04
N ARG A 79 -15.97 -6.12 6.31
CA ARG A 79 -15.35 -7.45 6.34
C ARG A 79 -14.08 -7.55 5.50
N HIS A 80 -13.79 -6.55 4.68
CA HIS A 80 -12.64 -6.53 3.78
C HIS A 80 -11.46 -5.72 4.31
N TYR A 81 -11.50 -5.37 5.60
CA TYR A 81 -10.43 -4.66 6.30
C TYR A 81 -10.02 -5.41 7.57
N THR A 82 -8.78 -5.21 7.98
CA THR A 82 -8.23 -5.78 9.22
C THR A 82 -7.28 -4.79 9.89
N LYS A 83 -7.10 -4.92 11.21
CA LYS A 83 -6.15 -4.11 11.98
C LYS A 83 -4.83 -4.86 12.07
N VAL A 84 -3.74 -4.29 11.57
CA VAL A 84 -2.40 -4.75 11.93
C VAL A 84 -2.07 -4.20 13.32
N ILE A 85 -1.69 -5.10 14.22
CA ILE A 85 -1.43 -4.79 15.63
C ILE A 85 0.01 -5.11 16.07
N ASP A 86 0.75 -5.87 15.26
CA ASP A 86 2.14 -6.20 15.52
C ASP A 86 2.82 -6.62 14.21
N TYR A 87 4.11 -6.38 14.09
CA TYR A 87 4.91 -6.77 12.93
C TYR A 87 6.41 -6.78 13.25
N ASN A 88 7.15 -7.61 12.52
CA ASN A 88 8.61 -7.53 12.47
C ASN A 88 9.06 -7.89 11.06
N TRP A 89 9.73 -6.94 10.39
CA TRP A 89 10.26 -7.20 9.06
C TRP A 89 11.46 -8.14 9.08
N GLU A 90 12.31 -8.16 10.11
CA GLU A 90 13.48 -9.05 10.16
C GLU A 90 13.06 -10.51 10.26
N GLU A 91 12.06 -10.78 11.08
CA GLU A 91 11.44 -12.11 11.25
C GLU A 91 10.34 -12.39 10.20
N ASN A 92 10.07 -11.43 9.31
CA ASN A 92 9.07 -11.51 8.25
C ASN A 92 7.69 -11.97 8.76
N TYR A 93 7.16 -11.33 9.82
CA TYR A 93 5.84 -11.64 10.39
C TYR A 93 4.92 -10.42 10.54
N VAL A 94 3.61 -10.68 10.53
CA VAL A 94 2.55 -9.72 10.85
C VAL A 94 1.49 -10.39 11.73
N THR A 95 1.06 -9.71 12.79
CA THR A 95 -0.17 -10.05 13.51
C THR A 95 -1.28 -9.09 13.12
N CYS A 96 -2.42 -9.64 12.69
CA CYS A 96 -3.60 -8.85 12.36
C CYS A 96 -4.86 -9.37 13.04
N LEU A 97 -5.76 -8.45 13.34
CA LEU A 97 -7.01 -8.65 14.07
C LEU A 97 -8.17 -8.16 13.20
N GLY A 98 -9.05 -9.07 12.80
CA GLY A 98 -10.22 -8.73 12.00
C GLY A 98 -10.80 -9.91 11.22
N PRO A 99 -11.80 -9.65 10.37
CA PRO A 99 -12.52 -10.68 9.61
C PRO A 99 -11.73 -11.23 8.41
N ILE A 100 -10.53 -10.70 8.13
CA ILE A 100 -9.70 -11.06 6.99
C ILE A 100 -8.21 -10.91 7.32
N GLN A 101 -7.37 -11.66 6.62
CA GLN A 101 -5.92 -11.48 6.66
C GLN A 101 -5.50 -10.16 5.99
N ALA A 102 -4.44 -9.53 6.51
CA ALA A 102 -3.91 -8.28 5.97
C ALA A 102 -3.38 -8.44 4.53
N SER A 103 -3.28 -7.34 3.79
CA SER A 103 -2.64 -7.30 2.46
C SER A 103 -1.26 -7.97 2.48
N SER A 104 -0.86 -8.57 1.36
CA SER A 104 0.49 -9.12 1.16
C SER A 104 1.61 -8.10 1.34
N GLU A 105 1.27 -6.81 1.30
CA GLU A 105 2.21 -5.69 1.44
C GLU A 105 2.11 -4.96 2.79
N ALA A 106 1.49 -5.57 3.79
CA ALA A 106 1.37 -4.97 5.12
C ALA A 106 2.73 -4.52 5.71
N LEU A 107 3.80 -5.30 5.51
CA LEU A 107 5.16 -4.94 5.96
C LEU A 107 5.72 -3.72 5.24
N THR A 108 5.39 -3.53 3.96
CA THR A 108 5.77 -2.33 3.19
C THR A 108 5.11 -1.09 3.76
N HIS A 109 3.83 -1.18 4.15
CA HIS A 109 3.11 -0.07 4.80
C HIS A 109 3.69 0.25 6.17
N ALA A 110 3.99 -0.78 6.97
CA ALA A 110 4.66 -0.66 8.25
C ALA A 110 6.03 0.04 8.13
N ALA A 111 6.84 -0.34 7.13
CA ALA A 111 8.15 0.28 6.89
C ALA A 111 8.05 1.78 6.59
N ILE A 112 7.04 2.22 5.82
CA ILE A 112 6.79 3.64 5.56
C ILE A 112 6.40 4.36 6.85
N TYR A 113 5.53 3.75 7.65
CA TYR A 113 5.09 4.29 8.93
C TYR A 113 6.22 4.45 9.94
N GLU A 114 7.18 3.52 9.99
CA GLU A 114 8.37 3.61 10.84
C GLU A 114 9.37 4.63 10.32
N ALA A 115 9.58 4.68 8.99
CA ALA A 115 10.52 5.59 8.38
C ALA A 115 10.10 7.06 8.54
N ASN A 116 8.80 7.35 8.59
CA ASN A 116 8.29 8.69 8.78
C ASN A 116 7.08 8.74 9.74
N PRO A 117 7.30 9.10 11.01
CA PRO A 117 6.24 9.18 12.03
C PRO A 117 5.14 10.20 11.74
N ARG A 118 5.30 11.11 10.77
CA ARG A 118 4.27 12.08 10.37
C ARG A 118 3.24 11.51 9.38
N ILE A 119 3.49 10.31 8.85
CA ILE A 119 2.63 9.67 7.87
C ILE A 119 1.58 8.83 8.58
N ASP A 120 0.33 8.99 8.14
CA ASP A 120 -0.84 8.28 8.65
C ASP A 120 -1.53 7.47 7.57
N VAL A 121 -1.15 7.60 6.30
CA VAL A 121 -1.79 6.87 5.20
C VAL A 121 -0.75 6.41 4.19
N VAL A 122 -0.95 5.20 3.67
CA VAL A 122 -0.20 4.64 2.55
C VAL A 122 -1.17 4.10 1.51
N ILE A 123 -0.95 4.44 0.25
CA ILE A 123 -1.69 3.97 -0.92
C ILE A 123 -0.70 3.32 -1.87
N HIS A 124 -0.93 2.05 -2.17
CA HIS A 124 -0.20 1.29 -3.18
C HIS A 124 -1.13 0.99 -4.37
N VAL A 125 -0.63 1.21 -5.58
CA VAL A 125 -1.37 1.03 -6.84
C VAL A 125 -0.50 0.42 -7.92
N HIS A 126 -1.14 -0.12 -8.95
CA HIS A 126 -0.45 -0.58 -10.16
C HIS A 126 -0.88 0.20 -11.39
N HIS A 127 0.09 0.68 -12.16
CA HIS A 127 -0.16 1.25 -13.49
C HIS A 127 1.13 1.32 -14.33
N LEU A 128 1.22 0.51 -15.38
CA LEU A 128 2.44 0.34 -16.19
C LEU A 128 2.98 1.65 -16.77
N ASP A 129 2.13 2.46 -17.41
CA ASP A 129 2.60 3.68 -18.06
C ASP A 129 3.02 4.74 -17.04
N LEU A 130 2.40 4.74 -15.86
CA LEU A 130 2.76 5.65 -14.77
C LEU A 130 4.11 5.24 -14.19
N TRP A 131 4.28 3.95 -13.93
CA TRP A 131 5.51 3.34 -13.44
C TRP A 131 6.68 3.63 -14.38
N ARG A 132 6.50 3.43 -15.70
CA ARG A 132 7.50 3.77 -16.73
C ARG A 132 7.81 5.25 -16.77
N ASN A 133 6.80 6.11 -16.62
CA ASN A 133 7.01 7.56 -16.66
C ASN A 133 7.77 8.07 -15.44
N LEU A 134 7.55 7.47 -14.26
CA LEU A 134 8.13 7.90 -12.99
C LEU A 134 9.48 7.26 -12.67
N MET A 135 9.83 6.14 -13.32
CA MET A 135 11.10 5.43 -13.13
C MET A 135 12.29 6.39 -13.15
N ASP A 136 13.11 6.36 -12.10
CA ASP A 136 14.30 7.20 -11.90
C ASP A 136 14.04 8.73 -11.88
N LYS A 137 12.77 9.18 -11.88
CA LYS A 137 12.37 10.60 -11.74
C LYS A 137 11.83 10.93 -10.35
N VAL A 138 11.41 9.91 -9.62
CA VAL A 138 11.06 9.95 -8.20
C VAL A 138 11.89 8.89 -7.48
N PRO A 139 11.97 8.90 -6.13
CA PRO A 139 12.67 7.85 -5.40
C PRO A 139 12.23 6.46 -5.88
N THR A 140 13.20 5.62 -6.21
CA THR A 140 12.98 4.35 -6.89
C THR A 140 13.75 3.25 -6.15
N THR A 141 13.08 2.15 -5.81
CA THR A 141 13.73 1.03 -5.12
C THR A 141 14.73 0.31 -6.03
N ALA A 142 15.73 -0.34 -5.45
CA ALA A 142 16.62 -1.22 -6.22
C ALA A 142 15.88 -2.38 -6.92
N LYS A 143 16.26 -2.66 -8.18
CA LYS A 143 15.58 -3.63 -9.07
C LYS A 143 15.54 -5.08 -8.55
N ASN A 144 16.52 -5.48 -7.75
CA ASN A 144 16.64 -6.84 -7.22
C ASN A 144 15.84 -7.07 -5.92
N ILE A 145 15.06 -6.08 -5.47
CA ILE A 145 14.30 -6.15 -4.23
C ILE A 145 12.84 -6.50 -4.55
N ALA A 146 12.41 -7.68 -4.12
CA ALA A 146 11.03 -8.14 -4.27
C ALA A 146 10.11 -7.50 -3.23
N TYR A 147 8.82 -7.35 -3.57
CA TYR A 147 7.82 -6.86 -2.63
C TYR A 147 7.54 -7.86 -1.50
N GLY A 148 7.00 -7.35 -0.39
CA GLY A 148 6.59 -8.17 0.75
C GLY A 148 7.75 -8.88 1.44
N THR A 149 8.99 -8.42 1.25
CA THR A 149 10.19 -8.98 1.89
C THR A 149 10.83 -7.99 2.88
N PRO A 150 11.67 -8.48 3.80
CA PRO A 150 12.44 -7.63 4.72
C PRO A 150 13.33 -6.60 3.98
N GLU A 151 13.87 -6.98 2.81
CA GLU A 151 14.71 -6.13 1.99
C GLU A 151 13.93 -4.91 1.46
N MET A 152 12.65 -5.08 1.11
CA MET A 152 11.78 -3.98 0.71
C MET A 152 11.59 -2.97 1.84
N ALA A 153 11.41 -3.45 3.08
CA ALA A 153 11.29 -2.57 4.24
C ALA A 153 12.57 -1.76 4.46
N ARG A 154 13.74 -2.40 4.39
CA ARG A 154 15.04 -1.72 4.52
C ARG A 154 15.25 -0.70 3.41
N GLU A 155 14.87 -1.02 2.18
CA GLU A 155 15.01 -0.12 1.04
C GLU A 155 14.12 1.11 1.16
N ILE A 156 12.86 0.94 1.58
CA ILE A 156 11.98 2.07 1.87
C ILE A 156 12.58 2.98 2.95
N ILE A 157 13.10 2.40 4.02
CA ILE A 157 13.75 3.16 5.10
C ILE A 157 14.97 3.92 4.56
N ARG A 158 15.77 3.31 3.69
CA ARG A 158 16.92 3.95 3.04
C ARG A 158 16.46 5.14 2.18
N LEU A 159 15.50 4.93 1.27
CA LEU A 159 14.96 5.97 0.40
C LEU A 159 14.40 7.16 1.20
N CYS A 160 13.71 6.90 2.31
CA CYS A 160 13.20 7.92 3.23
C CYS A 160 14.31 8.79 3.84
N ARG A 161 15.52 8.25 4.03
CA ARG A 161 16.66 8.95 4.64
C ARG A 161 17.55 9.66 3.62
N GLU A 162 17.71 9.08 2.42
CA GLU A 162 18.76 9.48 1.47
C GLU A 162 18.21 10.25 0.25
N ASP A 163 16.97 9.99 -0.18
CA ASP A 163 16.48 10.37 -1.51
C ASP A 163 15.31 11.37 -1.48
N ASN A 164 15.21 12.20 -0.43
CA ASN A 164 14.10 13.15 -0.22
C ASN A 164 12.70 12.50 -0.28
N LEU A 165 12.59 11.18 -0.08
CA LEU A 165 11.30 10.47 -0.14
C LEU A 165 10.34 10.96 0.96
N GLY A 166 10.86 11.40 2.11
CA GLY A 166 10.05 12.06 3.14
C GLY A 166 9.35 13.34 2.67
N GLU A 167 9.91 14.04 1.67
CA GLU A 167 9.35 15.27 1.10
C GLU A 167 8.52 15.01 -0.17
N THR A 168 8.97 14.13 -1.04
CA THR A 168 8.29 13.82 -2.30
C THR A 168 7.05 12.94 -2.11
N GLN A 169 7.05 12.09 -1.09
CA GLN A 169 5.92 11.27 -0.65
C GLN A 169 5.35 10.30 -1.72
N ILE A 170 6.15 10.02 -2.74
CA ILE A 170 5.86 9.06 -3.81
C ILE A 170 7.14 8.26 -4.12
N LEU A 171 7.00 6.97 -4.36
CA LEU A 171 8.10 6.12 -4.84
C LEU A 171 7.62 5.15 -5.91
N VAL A 172 8.58 4.70 -6.73
CA VAL A 172 8.41 3.63 -7.71
C VAL A 172 9.14 2.37 -7.23
N MET A 173 8.50 1.22 -7.38
CA MET A 173 9.09 -0.05 -7.00
C MET A 173 9.72 -0.72 -8.24
N SER A 174 11.04 -0.62 -8.41
CA SER A 174 11.69 -1.14 -9.64
C SER A 174 11.64 -2.67 -9.76
N GLY A 175 11.73 -3.37 -8.62
CA GLY A 175 11.60 -4.83 -8.54
C GLY A 175 10.15 -5.35 -8.52
N HIS A 176 9.16 -4.46 -8.62
CA HIS A 176 7.73 -4.75 -8.59
C HIS A 176 7.06 -3.99 -9.74
N GLU A 177 7.02 -4.63 -10.91
CA GLU A 177 6.54 -3.99 -12.13
C GLU A 177 5.15 -3.40 -11.93
N GLU A 178 4.93 -2.21 -12.47
CA GLU A 178 3.70 -1.42 -12.31
C GLU A 178 3.47 -0.83 -10.92
N GLY A 179 4.24 -1.19 -9.89
CA GLY A 179 4.03 -0.76 -8.50
C GLY A 179 4.45 0.68 -8.20
N ILE A 180 3.50 1.52 -7.79
CA ILE A 180 3.71 2.87 -7.25
C ILE A 180 3.18 2.92 -5.82
N ILE A 181 3.88 3.61 -4.93
CA ILE A 181 3.38 3.93 -3.59
C ILE A 181 3.36 5.44 -3.39
N THR A 182 2.25 5.94 -2.83
CA THR A 182 2.11 7.30 -2.31
C THR A 182 1.68 7.26 -0.86
N PHE A 183 2.06 8.27 -0.09
CA PHE A 183 1.72 8.32 1.34
C PHE A 183 1.58 9.77 1.82
N GLY A 184 0.95 9.97 2.98
CA GLY A 184 0.62 11.31 3.46
C GLY A 184 0.06 11.34 4.88
N ARG A 185 -0.30 12.54 5.36
CA ARG A 185 -0.94 12.70 6.69
C ARG A 185 -2.42 12.30 6.67
N ASN A 186 -3.00 12.18 5.49
CA ASN A 186 -4.36 11.72 5.26
C ASN A 186 -4.49 11.18 3.82
N LEU A 187 -5.63 10.55 3.53
CA LEU A 187 -5.89 9.96 2.21
C LEU A 187 -6.00 11.01 1.11
N ASP A 188 -6.47 12.23 1.42
CA ASP A 188 -6.54 13.30 0.43
C ASP A 188 -5.15 13.76 -0.02
N GLU A 189 -4.18 13.87 0.90
CA GLU A 189 -2.80 14.22 0.55
C GLU A 189 -2.16 13.16 -0.35
N ALA A 190 -2.17 11.89 0.10
CA ALA A 190 -1.56 10.78 -0.65
C ALA A 190 -2.26 10.58 -2.00
N GLY A 191 -3.59 10.55 -1.99
CA GLY A 191 -4.41 10.30 -3.16
C GLY A 191 -4.35 11.43 -4.19
N ASN A 192 -4.39 12.70 -3.77
CA ASN A 192 -4.26 13.81 -4.72
C ASN A 192 -2.86 13.91 -5.31
N LEU A 193 -1.81 13.57 -4.54
CA LEU A 193 -0.45 13.47 -5.07
C LEU A 193 -0.36 12.41 -6.17
N LEU A 194 -0.90 11.21 -5.93
CA LEU A 194 -0.97 10.15 -6.93
C LEU A 194 -1.70 10.62 -8.19
N LEU A 195 -2.89 11.19 -8.02
CA LEU A 195 -3.71 11.65 -9.14
C LEU A 195 -3.07 12.78 -9.93
N LYS A 196 -2.28 13.66 -9.29
CA LYS A 196 -1.50 14.68 -9.98
C LYS A 196 -0.56 14.04 -11.00
N TYR A 197 0.20 13.01 -10.61
CA TYR A 197 1.11 12.32 -11.54
C TYR A 197 0.36 11.50 -12.59
N TYR A 198 -0.71 10.81 -12.18
CA TYR A 198 -1.56 10.04 -13.09
C TYR A 198 -2.16 10.91 -14.20
N TYR A 199 -2.75 12.08 -13.86
CA TYR A 199 -3.35 12.95 -14.86
C TYR A 199 -2.33 13.64 -15.77
N LEU A 200 -1.10 13.89 -15.29
CA LEU A 200 -0.03 14.45 -16.12
C LEU A 200 0.38 13.52 -17.27
N LEU A 201 0.08 12.22 -17.20
CA LEU A 201 0.28 11.29 -18.34
C LEU A 201 -0.57 11.67 -19.55
N PHE A 202 -1.76 12.23 -19.33
CA PHE A 202 -2.73 12.51 -20.38
C PHE A 202 -2.67 13.96 -20.89
N VAL A 203 -1.96 14.85 -20.20
CA VAL A 203 -1.81 16.26 -20.58
C VAL A 203 -0.67 16.48 -21.60
N LYS A 204 0.24 15.52 -21.76
CA LYS A 204 1.41 15.61 -22.65
C LYS A 204 1.22 14.92 -24.02
N ASN A 205 0.00 14.51 -24.36
CA ASN A 205 -0.35 13.93 -25.65
C ASN A 205 -1.16 14.92 -26.50
#